data_AF-A0A2M6T1H7-F1
#
_entry.id   AF-A0A2M6T1H7-F1
#
_cell.length_a   1.000
_cell.length_b   1.000
_cell.length_c   1.000
_cell.angle_alpha   90.00
_cell.angle_beta   90.00
_cell.angle_gamma   90.00
#
_symmetry.space_group_name_H-M   'P 1'
#
loop_
_entity.id
_entity.type
_entity.pdbx_description
1 polymer ?
#
loop_
_entity_poly.entity_id
_entity_poly.type
_entity_poly.pdbx_seq_one_letter_code
_entity_poly.pdbx_strand_id
1 'polypeptide(L)'
;MGRILFLKGKQKEWLNLVFERKDADTDRIARACGVSCRTIRAWRREEFKISEKALLKISQLFNIPIPSAVKYLPDYWYITKGARKGALKRLELYGPPGTPEGRKRGGQVSQIKRKENPEKYRRMGCIVRKNFPLLNESEKLAEATGIILGDGGVTNYQMEITLGLKTDRQYAKFVQDLFGEVFGERPSWREYNEDNCINLIVSGVNLVESLSKIGIGKGNKIKRQVDFPNWVWKKPAYQIACVRGLVDTDGGLYFHIHWTKGIKYRNLGLCFTSWSKPLLLSVDRVLSKFNVRHYLNSQKRIYVYDLKEVKKFFEIFKPNNPKHIQKLYYHEIHSRVLEKKI
;
A
#
# COMPACT_ATOMS: atom_id res chain seq x y z
N MET A 1 5.34 -30.05 -39.99
CA MET A 1 5.16 -30.93 -41.15
C MET A 1 4.15 -32.04 -40.86
N GLY A 2 3.13 -32.14 -41.72
CA GLY A 2 2.11 -33.19 -41.66
C GLY A 2 2.69 -34.59 -41.56
N ARG A 3 1.98 -35.46 -40.85
CA ARG A 3 2.31 -36.87 -40.69
C ARG A 3 1.39 -37.70 -41.56
N ILE A 4 1.91 -38.77 -42.15
CA ILE A 4 1.11 -39.64 -43.01
C ILE A 4 0.66 -40.85 -42.21
N LEU A 5 -0.64 -41.13 -42.24
CA LEU A 5 -1.25 -42.29 -41.62
C LEU A 5 -1.49 -43.35 -42.68
N PHE A 6 -0.72 -44.43 -42.59
CA PHE A 6 -0.92 -45.67 -43.34
C PHE A 6 -1.96 -46.54 -42.64
N LEU A 7 -2.60 -47.43 -43.40
CA LEU A 7 -3.27 -48.59 -42.82
C LEU A 7 -2.26 -49.46 -42.07
N LYS A 8 -2.72 -50.19 -41.03
CA LYS A 8 -1.85 -51.03 -40.18
C LYS A 8 -1.05 -52.02 -41.04
N GLY A 9 0.27 -52.07 -40.84
CA GLY A 9 1.20 -52.93 -41.60
C GLY A 9 1.69 -52.33 -42.92
N LYS A 10 0.97 -51.37 -43.53
CA LYS A 10 1.31 -50.82 -44.85
C LYS A 10 2.52 -49.90 -44.82
N GLN A 11 2.81 -49.22 -43.70
CA GLN A 11 4.03 -48.42 -43.59
C GLN A 11 5.25 -49.34 -43.54
N LYS A 12 5.16 -50.45 -42.80
CA LYS A 12 6.22 -51.46 -42.72
C LYS A 12 6.44 -52.16 -44.05
N GLU A 13 5.37 -52.61 -44.72
CA GLU A 13 5.44 -53.23 -46.05
C GLU A 13 6.13 -52.29 -47.05
N TRP A 14 5.68 -51.03 -47.12
CA TRP A 14 6.28 -50.05 -48.02
C TRP A 14 7.75 -49.78 -47.72
N LEU A 15 8.12 -49.64 -46.44
CA LEU A 15 9.53 -49.49 -46.06
C LEU A 15 10.35 -50.75 -46.34
N ASN A 16 9.80 -51.96 -46.22
CA ASN A 16 10.50 -53.18 -46.59
C ASN A 16 10.80 -53.22 -48.09
N LEU A 17 9.86 -52.82 -48.95
CA LEU A 17 10.09 -52.67 -50.39
C LEU A 17 11.22 -51.67 -50.70
N VAL A 18 11.31 -50.59 -49.91
CA VAL A 18 12.45 -49.66 -49.98
C VAL A 18 13.75 -50.39 -49.65
N PHE A 19 13.79 -51.16 -48.56
CA PHE A 19 14.97 -51.91 -48.11
C PHE A 19 15.37 -53.08 -49.02
N GLU A 20 14.52 -53.54 -49.93
CA GLU A 20 14.85 -54.57 -50.94
C GLU A 20 15.68 -54.00 -52.10
N ARG A 21 15.83 -52.68 -52.21
CA ARG A 21 16.71 -52.04 -53.21
C ARG A 21 18.18 -52.23 -52.80
N LYS A 22 19.03 -52.60 -53.76
CA LYS A 22 20.45 -52.95 -53.54
C LYS A 22 21.27 -51.93 -52.73
N ASP A 23 20.86 -50.66 -52.72
CA ASP A 23 21.59 -49.57 -52.04
C ASP A 23 20.78 -48.89 -50.91
N ALA A 24 19.72 -49.52 -50.45
CA ALA A 24 18.88 -49.01 -49.37
C ALA A 24 19.38 -49.50 -48.00
N ASP A 25 20.24 -48.72 -47.36
CA ASP A 25 20.59 -48.92 -45.96
C ASP A 25 19.90 -47.90 -45.03
N THR A 26 19.88 -48.20 -43.74
CA THR A 26 19.20 -47.35 -42.75
C THR A 26 19.84 -45.96 -42.64
N ASP A 27 21.16 -45.87 -42.82
CA ASP A 27 21.95 -44.65 -42.62
C ASP A 27 21.78 -43.66 -43.78
N ARG A 28 21.76 -44.16 -45.02
CA ARG A 28 21.45 -43.42 -46.24
C ARG A 28 20.04 -42.84 -46.17
N ILE A 29 19.04 -43.65 -45.79
CA ILE A 29 17.66 -43.17 -45.62
C ILE A 29 17.59 -42.10 -44.53
N ALA A 30 18.25 -42.33 -43.39
CA ALA A 30 18.30 -41.39 -42.28
C ALA A 30 18.91 -40.03 -42.69
N ARG A 31 20.07 -40.05 -43.37
CA ARG A 31 20.73 -38.86 -43.92
C ARG A 31 19.85 -38.12 -44.93
N ALA A 32 19.24 -38.82 -45.87
CA ALA A 32 18.35 -38.21 -46.86
C ALA A 32 17.15 -37.50 -46.22
N CYS A 33 16.53 -38.12 -45.21
CA CYS A 33 15.40 -37.55 -44.47
C CYS A 33 15.80 -36.49 -43.43
N GLY A 34 17.08 -36.39 -43.06
CA GLY A 34 17.55 -35.52 -41.97
C GLY A 34 17.06 -35.99 -40.60
N VAL A 35 17.01 -37.30 -40.37
CA VAL A 35 16.58 -37.91 -39.11
C VAL A 35 17.60 -38.94 -38.64
N SER A 36 17.46 -39.46 -37.41
CA SER A 36 18.35 -40.51 -36.91
C SER A 36 18.01 -41.90 -37.48
N CYS A 37 18.99 -42.80 -37.55
CA CYS A 37 18.78 -44.21 -37.91
C CYS A 37 17.76 -44.91 -37.00
N ARG A 38 17.70 -44.52 -35.72
CA ARG A 38 16.68 -45.00 -34.77
C ARG A 38 15.27 -44.63 -35.23
N THR A 39 15.07 -43.42 -35.75
CA THR A 39 13.79 -42.94 -36.27
C THR A 39 13.33 -43.79 -37.46
N ILE A 40 14.24 -44.14 -38.38
CA ILE A 40 13.93 -45.01 -39.51
C ILE A 40 13.50 -46.41 -39.05
N ARG A 41 14.23 -47.01 -38.10
CA ARG A 41 13.85 -48.30 -37.50
C ARG A 41 12.49 -48.24 -36.81
N ALA A 42 12.20 -47.15 -36.11
CA ALA A 42 10.92 -46.92 -35.45
C ALA A 42 9.77 -46.73 -36.46
N TRP A 43 10.00 -46.06 -37.60
CA TRP A 43 9.04 -46.03 -38.71
C TRP A 43 8.79 -47.42 -39.29
N ARG A 44 9.84 -48.24 -39.46
CA ARG A 44 9.73 -49.62 -39.95
C ARG A 44 8.96 -50.53 -39.00
N ARG A 45 9.03 -50.28 -37.68
CA ARG A 45 8.22 -50.96 -36.66
C ARG A 45 6.84 -50.33 -36.44
N GLU A 46 6.50 -49.29 -37.20
CA GLU A 46 5.25 -48.51 -37.08
C GLU A 46 5.03 -47.87 -35.70
N GLU A 47 6.11 -47.67 -34.91
CA GLU A 47 6.05 -46.95 -33.62
C GLU A 47 5.71 -45.46 -33.82
N PHE A 48 6.17 -44.89 -34.94
CA PHE A 48 5.86 -43.53 -35.33
C PHE A 48 5.37 -43.45 -36.77
N LYS A 49 4.54 -42.44 -37.03
CA LYS A 49 4.09 -42.07 -38.36
C LYS A 49 5.19 -41.31 -39.09
N ILE A 50 5.50 -41.71 -40.32
CA ILE A 50 6.46 -41.01 -41.17
C ILE A 50 5.95 -39.60 -41.50
N SER A 51 6.86 -38.62 -41.60
CA SER A 51 6.49 -37.28 -42.07
C SER A 51 6.32 -37.27 -43.58
N GLU A 52 5.44 -36.42 -44.08
CA GLU A 52 5.20 -36.27 -45.52
C GLU A 52 6.49 -35.96 -46.29
N LYS A 53 7.28 -35.01 -45.79
CA LYS A 53 8.59 -34.67 -46.37
C LYS A 53 9.55 -35.86 -46.44
N ALA A 54 9.58 -36.71 -45.40
CA ALA A 54 10.43 -37.89 -45.40
C ALA A 54 9.92 -38.94 -46.38
N LEU A 55 8.60 -39.14 -46.46
CA LEU A 55 7.99 -40.07 -47.39
C LEU A 55 8.30 -39.70 -48.85
N LEU A 56 8.11 -38.44 -49.22
CA LEU A 56 8.42 -37.92 -50.57
C LEU A 56 9.90 -38.10 -50.92
N LYS A 57 10.80 -37.76 -49.98
CA LYS A 57 12.24 -37.93 -50.18
C LYS A 57 12.64 -39.39 -50.40
N ILE A 58 12.08 -40.32 -49.62
CA ILE A 58 12.38 -41.76 -49.79
C ILE A 58 11.81 -42.27 -51.11
N SER A 59 10.57 -41.89 -51.45
CA SER A 59 9.94 -42.26 -52.72
C SER A 59 10.77 -41.81 -53.92
N GLN A 60 11.24 -40.55 -53.92
CA GLN A 60 12.11 -39.99 -54.96
C GLN A 60 13.47 -40.68 -55.01
N LEU A 61 14.10 -40.92 -53.85
CA LEU A 61 15.45 -41.47 -53.78
C LEU A 61 15.55 -42.92 -54.31
N PHE A 62 14.49 -43.72 -54.14
CA PHE A 62 14.48 -45.13 -54.53
C PHE A 62 13.51 -45.45 -55.67
N ASN A 63 12.88 -44.44 -56.24
CA ASN A 63 11.87 -44.55 -57.31
C ASN A 63 10.76 -45.58 -56.96
N ILE A 64 10.20 -45.47 -55.76
CA ILE A 64 9.10 -46.33 -55.29
C ILE A 64 7.85 -45.48 -55.13
N PRO A 65 6.72 -45.84 -55.77
CA PRO A 65 5.49 -45.07 -55.68
C PRO A 65 4.94 -45.05 -54.25
N ILE A 66 4.36 -43.91 -53.87
CA ILE A 66 3.67 -43.77 -52.59
C ILE A 66 2.33 -44.52 -52.68
N PRO A 67 1.94 -45.34 -51.70
CA PRO A 67 0.65 -46.03 -51.71
C PRO A 67 -0.51 -45.02 -51.77
N SER A 68 -1.51 -45.28 -52.61
CA SER A 68 -2.66 -44.40 -52.82
C SER A 68 -3.57 -44.30 -51.59
N ALA A 69 -3.57 -45.30 -50.71
CA ALA A 69 -4.42 -45.37 -49.51
C ALA A 69 -3.74 -44.78 -48.27
N VAL A 70 -3.39 -43.49 -48.30
CA VAL A 70 -2.80 -42.78 -47.16
C VAL A 70 -3.64 -41.58 -46.72
N LYS A 71 -3.74 -41.37 -45.40
CA LYS A 71 -4.44 -40.20 -44.81
C LYS A 71 -3.43 -39.20 -44.27
N TYR A 72 -3.55 -37.94 -44.70
CA TYR A 72 -2.73 -36.84 -44.18
C TYR A 72 -3.24 -36.40 -42.81
N LEU A 73 -2.32 -36.27 -41.85
CA LEU A 73 -2.59 -35.71 -40.54
C LEU A 73 -1.93 -34.33 -40.44
N PRO A 74 -2.68 -33.29 -40.02
CA PRO A 74 -2.14 -31.96 -39.88
C PRO A 74 -1.06 -31.91 -38.81
N ASP A 75 -0.29 -30.82 -38.83
CA ASP A 75 0.62 -30.53 -37.74
C ASP A 75 -0.11 -30.49 -36.40
N TYR A 76 0.58 -30.93 -35.35
CA TYR A 76 0.06 -30.94 -33.99
C TYR A 76 -1.21 -31.78 -33.76
N TRP A 77 -1.56 -32.71 -34.66
CA TRP A 77 -2.72 -33.61 -34.48
C TRP A 77 -2.73 -34.37 -33.14
N TYR A 78 -1.56 -34.58 -32.54
CA TYR A 78 -1.38 -35.27 -31.26
C TYR A 78 -1.43 -34.33 -30.04
N ILE A 79 -1.37 -33.00 -30.21
CA ILE A 79 -1.39 -32.04 -29.10
C ILE A 79 -2.66 -32.19 -28.29
N THR A 80 -3.83 -32.33 -28.92
CA THR A 80 -5.10 -32.49 -28.19
C THR A 80 -5.11 -33.75 -27.34
N LYS A 81 -4.58 -34.87 -27.85
CA LYS A 81 -4.46 -36.14 -27.11
C LYS A 81 -3.42 -36.04 -25.98
N GLY A 82 -2.27 -35.44 -26.25
CA GLY A 82 -1.20 -35.24 -25.27
C GLY A 82 -1.57 -34.26 -24.16
N ALA A 83 -2.23 -33.15 -24.52
CA ALA A 83 -2.71 -32.13 -23.59
C ALA A 83 -3.73 -32.71 -22.62
N ARG A 84 -4.69 -33.52 -23.10
CA ARG A 84 -5.66 -34.19 -22.21
C ARG A 84 -4.96 -35.13 -21.23
N LYS A 85 -4.04 -35.99 -21.70
CA LYS A 85 -3.28 -36.90 -20.82
C LYS A 85 -2.43 -36.13 -19.80
N GLY A 86 -1.76 -35.06 -20.23
CA GLY A 86 -0.98 -34.20 -19.36
C GLY A 86 -1.83 -33.48 -18.31
N ALA A 87 -3.00 -32.96 -18.70
CA ALA A 87 -3.94 -32.32 -17.79
C ALA A 87 -4.48 -33.31 -16.75
N LEU A 88 -4.85 -34.53 -17.15
CA LEU A 88 -5.28 -35.59 -16.25
C LEU A 88 -4.16 -35.99 -15.28
N LYS A 89 -2.92 -36.16 -15.76
CA LYS A 89 -1.80 -36.50 -14.87
C LYS A 89 -1.48 -35.37 -13.89
N ARG A 90 -1.56 -34.11 -14.33
CA ARG A 90 -1.44 -32.94 -13.46
C ARG A 90 -2.55 -32.92 -12.40
N LEU A 91 -3.79 -33.22 -12.80
CA LEU A 91 -4.94 -33.29 -11.90
C LEU A 91 -4.75 -34.38 -10.84
N GLU A 92 -4.22 -35.54 -11.23
CA GLU A 92 -3.87 -36.64 -10.33
C GLU A 92 -2.76 -36.23 -9.32
N LEU A 93 -1.71 -35.56 -9.79
CA LEU A 93 -0.55 -35.18 -8.96
C LEU A 93 -0.82 -33.99 -8.02
N TYR A 94 -1.58 -32.99 -8.50
CA TYR A 94 -1.71 -31.70 -7.84
C TYR A 94 -3.15 -31.32 -7.49
N GLY A 95 -4.12 -32.16 -7.83
CA GLY A 95 -5.53 -31.86 -7.67
C GLY A 95 -6.05 -30.83 -8.69
N PRO A 96 -7.33 -30.45 -8.57
CA PRO A 96 -7.96 -29.47 -9.45
C PRO A 96 -7.22 -28.13 -9.45
N PRO A 97 -7.09 -27.47 -10.62
CA PRO A 97 -6.55 -26.12 -10.65
C PRO A 97 -7.44 -25.20 -9.83
N GLY A 98 -6.84 -24.36 -8.99
CA GLY A 98 -7.55 -23.34 -8.25
C GLY A 98 -8.30 -23.83 -7.01
N THR A 99 -7.87 -24.93 -6.37
CA THR A 99 -8.29 -25.26 -5.00
C THR A 99 -8.05 -24.08 -4.05
N PRO A 100 -8.85 -23.92 -2.98
CA PRO A 100 -8.63 -22.91 -1.96
C PRO A 100 -7.18 -22.92 -1.41
N GLU A 101 -6.63 -24.10 -1.18
CA GLU A 101 -5.26 -24.31 -0.68
C GLU A 101 -4.22 -23.87 -1.71
N GLY A 102 -4.41 -24.25 -2.98
CA GLY A 102 -3.54 -23.85 -4.07
C GLY A 102 -3.53 -22.35 -4.31
N ARG A 103 -4.71 -21.70 -4.26
CA ARG A 103 -4.84 -20.24 -4.34
C ARG A 103 -4.14 -19.55 -3.17
N LYS A 104 -4.33 -20.06 -1.94
CA LYS A 104 -3.65 -19.56 -0.74
C LYS A 104 -2.14 -19.65 -0.87
N ARG A 105 -1.62 -20.81 -1.28
CA ARG A 105 -0.18 -21.04 -1.49
C ARG A 105 0.38 -20.14 -2.59
N GLY A 106 -0.32 -20.03 -3.73
CA GLY A 106 0.06 -19.13 -4.82
C GLY A 106 0.11 -17.67 -4.40
N GLY A 107 -0.88 -17.22 -3.61
CA GLY A 107 -0.89 -15.89 -3.01
C GLY A 107 0.29 -15.67 -2.07
N GLN A 108 0.57 -16.61 -1.16
CA GLN A 108 1.71 -16.54 -0.24
C GLN A 108 3.05 -16.47 -0.98
N VAL A 109 3.28 -17.36 -1.96
CA VAL A 109 4.50 -17.38 -2.78
C VAL A 109 4.65 -16.08 -3.56
N SER A 110 3.56 -15.55 -4.13
CA SER A 110 3.57 -14.26 -4.83
C SER A 110 3.98 -13.11 -3.89
N GLN A 111 3.42 -13.09 -2.67
CA GLN A 111 3.78 -12.09 -1.65
C GLN A 111 5.23 -12.21 -1.20
N ILE A 112 5.74 -13.43 -1.00
CA ILE A 112 7.16 -13.68 -0.66
C ILE A 112 8.07 -13.14 -1.77
N LYS A 113 7.82 -13.53 -3.03
CA LYS A 113 8.63 -13.05 -4.17
C LYS A 113 8.61 -11.53 -4.32
N ARG A 114 7.46 -10.88 -4.07
CA ARG A 114 7.34 -9.42 -4.06
C ARG A 114 8.17 -8.76 -2.97
N LYS A 115 8.32 -9.42 -1.80
CA LYS A 115 9.18 -8.94 -0.70
C LYS A 115 10.66 -9.17 -1.01
N GLU A 116 11.02 -10.29 -1.62
CA GLU A 116 12.40 -10.61 -1.99
C GLU A 116 12.94 -9.69 -3.11
N ASN A 117 12.09 -9.33 -4.08
CA ASN A 117 12.50 -8.57 -5.27
C ASN A 117 11.57 -7.38 -5.57
N PRO A 118 11.42 -6.41 -4.65
CA PRO A 118 10.42 -5.34 -4.78
C PRO A 118 10.61 -4.50 -6.05
N GLU A 119 11.85 -4.21 -6.44
CA GLU A 119 12.14 -3.41 -7.65
C GLU A 119 11.71 -4.09 -8.95
N LYS A 120 11.85 -5.42 -9.03
CA LYS A 120 11.37 -6.19 -10.18
C LYS A 120 9.86 -6.05 -10.32
N TYR A 121 9.14 -6.26 -9.22
CA TYR A 121 7.68 -6.21 -9.24
C TYR A 121 7.14 -4.79 -9.42
N ARG A 122 7.82 -3.78 -8.89
CA ARG A 122 7.48 -2.37 -9.13
C ARG A 122 7.58 -2.02 -10.61
N ARG A 123 8.67 -2.43 -11.29
CA ARG A 123 8.83 -2.25 -12.75
C ARG A 123 7.77 -2.97 -13.57
N MET A 124 7.21 -4.06 -13.06
CA MET A 124 6.07 -4.77 -13.66
C MET A 124 4.71 -4.13 -13.36
N GLY A 125 4.66 -2.96 -12.71
CA GLY A 125 3.41 -2.29 -12.34
C GLY A 125 2.70 -2.89 -11.13
N CYS A 126 3.33 -3.81 -10.39
CA CYS A 126 2.74 -4.35 -9.16
C CYS A 126 2.88 -3.34 -8.02
N ILE A 127 1.80 -3.19 -7.25
CA ILE A 127 1.84 -2.46 -5.97
C ILE A 127 2.72 -3.24 -5.00
N VAL A 128 3.79 -2.60 -4.54
CA VAL A 128 4.71 -3.08 -3.51
C VAL A 128 4.66 -2.15 -2.30
N ARG A 129 5.12 -2.63 -1.14
CA ARG A 129 5.17 -1.81 0.07
C ARG A 129 6.05 -0.58 -0.19
N LYS A 130 5.56 0.59 0.22
CA LYS A 130 6.33 1.83 0.20
C LYS A 130 7.39 1.80 1.30
N ASN A 131 8.56 2.36 1.02
CA ASN A 131 9.59 2.57 2.02
C ASN A 131 9.39 3.96 2.62
N PHE A 132 9.49 4.04 3.95
CA PHE A 132 9.45 5.28 4.70
C PHE A 132 10.79 5.46 5.40
N PRO A 133 11.25 6.71 5.60
CA PRO A 133 12.44 6.98 6.41
C PRO A 133 12.25 6.49 7.85
N LEU A 134 13.35 6.22 8.53
CA LEU A 134 13.32 5.94 9.96
C LEU A 134 12.85 7.19 10.70
N LEU A 135 11.86 7.03 11.59
CA LEU A 135 11.30 8.14 12.36
C LEU A 135 12.23 8.48 13.53
N ASN A 136 13.17 9.39 13.28
CA ASN A 136 14.09 9.89 14.30
C ASN A 136 13.39 10.93 15.19
N GLU A 137 13.61 10.83 16.50
CA GLU A 137 13.01 11.71 17.51
C GLU A 137 13.43 13.17 17.27
N SER A 138 12.48 14.02 16.90
CA SER A 138 12.69 15.43 16.56
C SER A 138 11.49 16.28 16.95
N GLU A 139 11.66 17.61 17.02
CA GLU A 139 10.55 18.53 17.28
C GLU A 139 9.46 18.43 16.21
N LYS A 140 9.85 18.30 14.93
CA LYS A 140 8.90 18.10 13.82
C LYS A 140 8.10 16.81 13.96
N LEU A 141 8.76 15.70 14.33
CA LEU A 141 8.06 14.45 14.61
C LEU A 141 7.15 14.57 15.83
N ALA A 142 7.54 15.33 16.86
CA ALA A 142 6.73 15.52 18.06
C ALA A 142 5.48 16.35 17.77
N GLU A 143 5.60 17.39 16.94
CA GLU A 143 4.46 18.15 16.46
C GLU A 143 3.53 17.32 15.59
N ALA A 144 4.07 16.57 14.63
CA ALA A 144 3.30 15.63 13.82
C ALA A 144 2.59 14.58 14.72
N THR A 145 3.25 14.12 15.78
CA THR A 145 2.65 13.21 16.77
C THR A 145 1.49 13.87 17.50
N GLY A 146 1.62 15.12 17.92
CA GLY A 146 0.53 15.89 18.54
C GLY A 146 -0.68 16.00 17.61
N ILE A 147 -0.44 16.35 16.35
CA ILE A 147 -1.49 16.42 15.30
C ILE A 147 -2.15 15.06 15.10
N ILE A 148 -1.37 13.98 15.00
CA ILE A 148 -1.91 12.63 14.84
C ILE A 148 -2.70 12.21 16.08
N LEU A 149 -2.31 12.61 17.29
CA LEU A 149 -3.03 12.27 18.52
C LEU A 149 -4.35 13.03 18.64
N GLY A 150 -4.45 14.26 18.13
CA GLY A 150 -5.68 15.01 18.05
C GLY A 150 -6.60 14.51 16.95
N ASP A 151 -6.46 15.07 15.74
CA ASP A 151 -7.36 14.82 14.60
C ASP A 151 -6.98 13.59 13.74
N GLY A 152 -5.93 12.86 14.09
CA GLY A 152 -5.48 11.72 13.30
C GLY A 152 -6.30 10.42 13.44
N GLY A 153 -6.22 9.56 12.43
CA GLY A 153 -6.73 8.20 12.43
C GLY A 153 -5.71 7.26 11.81
N VAL A 154 -5.43 6.14 12.46
CA VAL A 154 -4.49 5.13 11.95
C VAL A 154 -5.21 3.80 11.77
N THR A 155 -5.27 3.34 10.52
CA THR A 155 -5.86 2.05 10.12
C THR A 155 -4.77 1.01 9.89
N ASN A 156 -5.12 -0.14 9.28
CA ASN A 156 -4.13 -1.15 8.91
C ASN A 156 -3.18 -0.73 7.79
N TYR A 157 -3.58 0.25 6.97
CA TYR A 157 -2.90 0.56 5.72
C TYR A 157 -2.58 2.04 5.55
N GLN A 158 -3.20 2.93 6.32
CA GLN A 158 -3.02 4.35 6.16
C GLN A 158 -3.15 5.11 7.47
N MET A 159 -2.54 6.28 7.48
CA MET A 159 -2.79 7.36 8.42
C MET A 159 -3.60 8.44 7.71
N GLU A 160 -4.54 9.03 8.42
CA GLU A 160 -5.44 10.07 7.92
C GLU A 160 -5.53 11.19 8.96
N ILE A 161 -5.52 12.45 8.55
CA ILE A 161 -5.82 13.61 9.40
C ILE A 161 -7.02 14.32 8.77
N THR A 162 -8.04 14.60 9.57
CA THR A 162 -9.25 15.31 9.14
C THR A 162 -9.30 16.70 9.75
N LEU A 163 -9.34 17.74 8.92
CA LEU A 163 -9.34 19.15 9.33
C LEU A 163 -10.53 19.91 8.74
N GLY A 164 -10.89 21.07 9.30
CA GLY A 164 -12.00 21.89 8.80
C GLY A 164 -11.67 22.60 7.48
N LEU A 165 -12.51 22.43 6.46
CA LEU A 165 -12.30 23.00 5.12
C LEU A 165 -12.29 24.53 5.10
N LYS A 166 -13.19 25.17 5.84
CA LYS A 166 -13.29 26.64 5.91
C LYS A 166 -12.27 27.26 6.87
N THR A 167 -12.03 26.60 8.01
CA THR A 167 -11.27 27.19 9.12
C THR A 167 -9.79 26.85 9.09
N ASP A 168 -9.43 25.68 8.57
CA ASP A 168 -8.10 25.10 8.76
C ASP A 168 -7.40 24.82 7.43
N ARG A 169 -7.88 25.35 6.29
CA ARG A 169 -7.27 25.11 4.96
C ARG A 169 -5.80 25.50 4.89
N GLN A 170 -5.43 26.66 5.44
CA GLN A 170 -4.03 27.09 5.51
C GLN A 170 -3.22 26.20 6.44
N TYR A 171 -3.81 25.79 7.57
CA TYR A 171 -3.17 24.86 8.50
C TYR A 171 -2.99 23.46 7.88
N ALA A 172 -3.94 22.96 7.11
CA ALA A 172 -3.84 21.71 6.37
C ALA A 172 -2.66 21.73 5.38
N LYS A 173 -2.37 22.89 4.78
CA LYS A 173 -1.17 23.03 3.93
C LYS A 173 0.11 22.89 4.74
N PHE A 174 0.19 23.54 5.90
CA PHE A 174 1.29 23.38 6.84
C PHE A 174 1.46 21.90 7.26
N VAL A 175 0.38 21.22 7.63
CA VAL A 175 0.40 19.79 8.01
C VAL A 175 0.90 18.92 6.85
N GLN A 176 0.46 19.19 5.61
CA GLN A 176 0.92 18.47 4.43
C GLN A 176 2.44 18.60 4.23
N ASP A 177 2.98 19.81 4.38
CA ASP A 177 4.41 20.06 4.21
C ASP A 177 5.22 19.44 5.38
N LEU A 178 4.77 19.61 6.62
CA LEU A 178 5.36 18.97 7.81
C LEU A 178 5.43 17.45 7.66
N PHE A 179 4.36 16.82 7.17
CA PHE A 179 4.30 15.37 7.00
C PHE A 179 5.21 14.92 5.85
N GLY A 180 5.34 15.73 4.79
CA GLY A 180 6.32 15.50 3.72
C GLY A 180 7.75 15.46 4.24
N GLU A 181 8.09 16.34 5.19
CA GLU A 181 9.42 16.36 5.82
C GLU A 181 9.63 15.20 6.81
N VAL A 182 8.63 14.92 7.65
CA VAL A 182 8.75 13.90 8.72
C VAL A 182 8.69 12.47 8.15
N PHE A 183 7.78 12.22 7.21
CA PHE A 183 7.53 10.89 6.66
C PHE A 183 8.17 10.67 5.28
N GLY A 184 8.79 11.68 4.69
CA GLY A 184 9.34 11.60 3.33
C GLY A 184 8.28 11.43 2.24
N GLU A 185 6.99 11.55 2.60
CA GLU A 185 5.86 11.42 1.69
C GLU A 185 4.81 12.49 2.01
N ARG A 186 4.52 13.33 1.01
CA ARG A 186 3.47 14.35 1.15
C ARG A 186 2.09 13.67 1.18
N PRO A 187 1.24 13.93 2.18
CA PRO A 187 -0.11 13.40 2.21
C PRO A 187 -0.93 13.79 0.98
N SER A 188 -1.73 12.86 0.47
CA SER A 188 -2.73 13.16 -0.56
C SER A 188 -3.83 14.04 0.03
N TRP A 189 -4.23 15.06 -0.72
CA TRP A 189 -5.25 16.03 -0.32
C TRP A 189 -6.62 15.66 -0.88
N ARG A 190 -7.65 15.59 -0.03
CA ARG A 190 -9.05 15.38 -0.44
C ARG A 190 -9.97 16.36 0.28
N GLU A 191 -10.80 17.06 -0.47
CA GLU A 191 -11.82 17.97 0.09
C GLU A 191 -13.19 17.30 -0.02
N TYR A 192 -13.94 17.34 1.08
CA TYR A 192 -15.33 16.91 1.15
C TYR A 192 -16.17 18.14 1.46
N ASN A 193 -16.75 18.74 0.41
CA ASN A 193 -17.51 19.99 0.54
C ASN A 193 -18.77 19.83 1.39
N GLU A 194 -19.44 18.68 1.28
CA GLU A 194 -20.66 18.36 2.03
C GLU A 194 -20.39 18.27 3.53
N ASP A 195 -19.27 17.64 3.92
CA ASP A 195 -18.85 17.49 5.31
C ASP A 195 -18.01 18.68 5.82
N ASN A 196 -17.73 19.66 4.96
CA ASN A 196 -16.85 20.80 5.24
C ASN A 196 -15.49 20.38 5.83
N CYS A 197 -14.87 19.32 5.28
CA CYS A 197 -13.62 18.78 5.78
C CYS A 197 -12.55 18.57 4.69
N ILE A 198 -11.30 18.54 5.13
CA ILE A 198 -10.11 18.20 4.33
C ILE A 198 -9.50 16.95 4.96
N ASN A 199 -9.33 15.89 4.18
CA ASN A 199 -8.57 14.71 4.60
C ASN A 199 -7.18 14.69 3.96
N LEU A 200 -6.18 14.60 4.81
CA LEU A 200 -4.79 14.39 4.45
C LEU A 200 -4.44 12.92 4.71
N ILE A 201 -4.14 12.16 3.65
CA ILE A 201 -3.97 10.70 3.74
C ILE A 201 -2.55 10.31 3.32
N VAL A 202 -1.89 9.51 4.16
CA VAL A 202 -0.63 8.82 3.81
C VAL A 202 -0.85 7.32 3.91
N SER A 203 -0.81 6.64 2.76
CA SER A 203 -1.04 5.19 2.68
C SER A 203 0.28 4.43 2.62
N GLY A 204 0.48 3.51 3.57
CA GLY A 204 1.62 2.60 3.62
C GLY A 204 1.63 1.73 4.87
N VAL A 205 1.70 0.41 4.70
CA VAL A 205 1.82 -0.54 5.84
C VAL A 205 3.09 -0.26 6.65
N ASN A 206 4.20 0.05 5.99
CA ASN A 206 5.48 0.35 6.65
C ASN A 206 5.43 1.66 7.46
N LEU A 207 4.64 2.66 7.02
CA LEU A 207 4.38 3.86 7.83
C LEU A 207 3.64 3.47 9.11
N VAL A 208 2.55 2.73 8.97
CA VAL A 208 1.73 2.30 10.11
C VAL A 208 2.54 1.45 11.10
N GLU A 209 3.38 0.54 10.62
CA GLU A 209 4.31 -0.22 11.44
C GLU A 209 5.32 0.71 12.16
N SER A 210 5.82 1.74 11.48
CA SER A 210 6.75 2.73 12.06
C SER A 210 6.08 3.61 13.12
N LEU A 211 4.86 4.09 12.87
CA LEU A 211 4.04 4.82 13.84
C LEU A 211 3.80 3.97 15.10
N SER A 212 3.49 2.69 14.93
CA SER A 212 3.29 1.77 16.06
C SER A 212 4.56 1.60 16.90
N LYS A 213 5.75 1.58 16.29
CA LYS A 213 7.04 1.49 17.00
C LYS A 213 7.32 2.71 17.86
N ILE A 214 6.88 3.90 17.43
CA ILE A 214 7.04 5.15 18.18
C ILE A 214 5.88 5.44 19.14
N GLY A 215 4.98 4.48 19.39
CA GLY A 215 3.90 4.59 20.37
C GLY A 215 2.53 5.04 19.80
N ILE A 216 2.40 5.24 18.49
CA ILE A 216 1.14 5.62 17.84
C ILE A 216 0.47 4.37 17.28
N GLY A 217 -0.45 3.78 18.04
CA GLY A 217 -1.14 2.56 17.62
C GLY A 217 -2.42 2.80 16.81
N LYS A 218 -2.92 1.72 16.19
CA LYS A 218 -4.15 1.68 15.39
C LYS A 218 -5.44 1.75 16.22
N GLY A 219 -6.55 2.10 15.56
CA GLY A 219 -7.90 1.95 16.11
C GLY A 219 -8.38 3.12 16.97
N ASN A 220 -9.43 2.89 17.76
CA ASN A 220 -10.10 3.95 18.52
C ASN A 220 -9.24 4.44 19.70
N LYS A 221 -8.74 5.68 19.58
CA LYS A 221 -7.89 6.35 20.58
C LYS A 221 -8.55 6.52 21.94
N ILE A 222 -9.84 6.85 21.96
CA ILE A 222 -10.60 7.09 23.19
C ILE A 222 -10.74 5.79 23.96
N LYS A 223 -11.12 4.69 23.30
CA LYS A 223 -11.20 3.37 23.94
C LYS A 223 -9.86 2.91 24.50
N ARG A 224 -8.76 3.25 23.80
CA ARG A 224 -7.39 2.88 24.20
C ARG A 224 -6.75 3.82 25.22
N GLN A 225 -7.39 4.96 25.52
CA GLN A 225 -6.86 5.99 26.42
C GLN A 225 -5.40 6.35 26.08
N VAL A 226 -5.18 6.78 24.83
CA VAL A 226 -3.84 7.13 24.31
C VAL A 226 -3.18 8.24 25.13
N ASP A 227 -1.86 8.20 25.20
CA ASP A 227 -1.03 9.19 25.90
C ASP A 227 0.13 9.65 25.01
N PHE A 228 0.92 10.61 25.49
CA PHE A 228 2.20 10.98 24.89
C PHE A 228 3.10 9.75 24.83
N PRO A 229 3.69 9.43 23.67
CA PRO A 229 4.73 8.43 23.61
C PRO A 229 5.92 8.76 24.54
N ASN A 230 6.52 7.74 25.14
CA ASN A 230 7.63 7.92 26.11
C ASN A 230 8.77 8.79 25.58
N TRP A 231 9.06 8.73 24.29
CA TRP A 231 10.14 9.52 23.70
C TRP A 231 9.84 11.03 23.70
N VAL A 232 8.57 11.45 23.66
CA VAL A 232 8.19 12.87 23.75
C VAL A 232 8.63 13.44 25.09
N TRP A 233 8.63 12.64 26.16
CA TRP A 233 9.06 13.08 27.48
C TRP A 233 10.57 13.31 27.62
N LYS A 234 11.40 12.80 26.70
CA LYS A 234 12.87 12.88 26.78
C LYS A 234 13.40 14.31 26.71
N LYS A 235 12.75 15.20 25.95
CA LYS A 235 13.20 16.59 25.78
C LYS A 235 12.07 17.60 25.98
N PRO A 236 12.32 18.72 26.69
CA PRO A 236 11.35 19.82 26.80
C PRO A 236 10.81 20.31 25.45
N ALA A 237 11.68 20.43 24.44
CA ALA A 237 11.30 20.87 23.10
C ALA A 237 10.29 19.92 22.42
N TYR A 238 10.39 18.60 22.65
CA TYR A 238 9.44 17.64 22.11
C TYR A 238 8.08 17.76 22.79
N GLN A 239 8.06 18.01 24.10
CA GLN A 239 6.83 18.23 24.86
C GLN A 239 6.10 19.48 24.36
N ILE A 240 6.84 20.58 24.16
CA ILE A 240 6.30 21.84 23.60
C ILE A 240 5.71 21.57 22.21
N ALA A 241 6.48 20.96 21.31
CA ALA A 241 6.04 20.69 19.95
C ALA A 241 4.81 19.77 19.89
N CYS A 242 4.75 18.75 20.75
CA CYS A 242 3.59 17.85 20.84
C CYS A 242 2.33 18.56 21.35
N VAL A 243 2.46 19.41 22.39
CA VAL A 243 1.33 20.22 22.88
C VAL A 243 0.88 21.23 21.82
N ARG A 244 1.81 21.87 21.10
CA ARG A 244 1.49 22.74 19.97
C ARG A 244 0.60 22.01 18.95
N GLY A 245 1.03 20.84 18.48
CA GLY A 245 0.28 20.05 17.51
C GLY A 245 -1.13 19.68 17.99
N LEU A 246 -1.28 19.34 19.27
CA LEU A 246 -2.58 19.04 19.90
C LEU A 246 -3.50 20.26 20.00
N VAL A 247 -2.96 21.42 20.39
CA VAL A 247 -3.74 22.65 20.52
C VAL A 247 -4.12 23.22 19.14
N ASP A 248 -3.26 23.05 18.15
CA ASP A 248 -3.58 23.46 16.78
C ASP A 248 -4.73 22.65 16.15
N THR A 249 -4.97 21.42 16.62
CA THR A 249 -6.11 20.57 16.22
C THR A 249 -7.30 20.67 17.18
N ASP A 250 -7.16 20.10 18.38
CA ASP A 250 -8.23 19.95 19.39
C ASP A 250 -8.37 21.17 20.31
N GLY A 251 -7.47 22.14 20.17
CA GLY A 251 -7.51 23.39 20.92
C GLY A 251 -8.44 24.42 20.28
N GLY A 252 -8.97 25.29 21.13
CA GLY A 252 -9.89 26.35 20.72
C GLY A 252 -9.62 27.64 21.46
N LEU A 253 -9.34 28.72 20.71
CA LEU A 253 -9.46 30.08 21.22
C LEU A 253 -10.90 30.56 21.14
N TYR A 254 -11.42 31.15 22.21
CA TYR A 254 -12.79 31.66 22.28
C TYR A 254 -12.84 32.99 23.03
N PHE A 255 -13.85 33.80 22.69
CA PHE A 255 -14.17 35.01 23.44
C PHE A 255 -15.16 34.67 24.55
N HIS A 256 -14.81 35.05 25.78
CA HIS A 256 -15.72 35.00 26.91
C HIS A 256 -16.23 36.42 27.19
N ILE A 257 -17.53 36.64 26.98
CA ILE A 257 -18.17 37.93 27.22
C ILE A 257 -18.88 37.87 28.57
N HIS A 258 -18.62 38.85 29.42
CA HIS A 258 -19.23 38.94 30.75
C HIS A 258 -19.44 40.40 31.12
N TRP A 259 -20.40 40.63 32.01
CA TRP A 259 -20.69 41.94 32.57
C TRP A 259 -19.97 42.09 33.91
N THR A 260 -19.40 43.26 34.16
CA THR A 260 -18.82 43.61 35.45
C THR A 260 -19.06 45.09 35.70
N LYS A 261 -19.76 45.40 36.80
CA LYS A 261 -20.11 46.78 37.19
C LYS A 261 -20.75 47.59 36.04
N GLY A 262 -21.71 47.00 35.33
CA GLY A 262 -22.40 47.67 34.21
C GLY A 262 -21.59 47.81 32.91
N ILE A 263 -20.38 47.24 32.84
CA ILE A 263 -19.54 47.25 31.65
C ILE A 263 -19.43 45.83 31.08
N LYS A 264 -19.65 45.70 29.77
CA LYS A 264 -19.55 44.44 29.03
C LYS A 264 -18.13 44.25 28.53
N TYR A 265 -17.43 43.27 29.07
CA TYR A 265 -16.05 42.95 28.73
C TYR A 265 -15.96 41.72 27.85
N ARG A 266 -15.02 41.76 26.91
CA ARG A 266 -14.56 40.60 26.15
C ARG A 266 -13.20 40.16 26.64
N ASN A 267 -13.12 38.92 27.11
CA ASN A 267 -11.86 38.24 27.42
C ASN A 267 -11.57 37.17 26.37
N LEU A 268 -10.30 36.85 26.19
CA LEU A 268 -9.85 35.76 25.34
C LEU A 268 -9.45 34.58 26.24
N GLY A 269 -9.95 33.40 25.95
CA GLY A 269 -9.56 32.16 26.62
C GLY A 269 -9.12 31.12 25.61
N LEU A 270 -8.22 30.24 26.05
CA LEU A 270 -7.82 29.03 25.32
C LEU A 270 -8.39 27.81 26.04
N CYS A 271 -8.93 26.87 25.28
CA CYS A 271 -9.41 25.59 25.75
C CYS A 271 -8.72 24.46 24.99
N PHE A 272 -8.38 23.38 25.67
CA PHE A 272 -8.04 22.09 25.06
C PHE A 272 -8.94 21.01 25.66
N THR A 273 -9.52 20.16 24.80
CA THR A 273 -10.45 19.11 25.22
C THR A 273 -9.95 17.76 24.73
N SER A 274 -9.98 16.74 25.58
CA SER A 274 -9.71 15.37 25.14
C SER A 274 -10.52 14.36 25.93
N TRP A 275 -11.04 13.35 25.24
CA TRP A 275 -11.69 12.20 25.88
C TRP A 275 -10.71 11.15 26.40
N SER A 276 -9.43 11.27 26.05
CA SER A 276 -8.36 10.47 26.65
C SER A 276 -7.85 11.14 27.91
N LYS A 277 -8.11 10.52 29.07
CA LYS A 277 -7.68 11.06 30.37
C LYS A 277 -6.15 11.13 30.47
N PRO A 278 -5.36 10.13 30.04
CA PRO A 278 -3.90 10.25 30.02
C PRO A 278 -3.41 11.43 29.19
N LEU A 279 -3.93 11.59 27.97
CA LEU A 279 -3.55 12.70 27.09
C LEU A 279 -3.82 14.07 27.73
N LEU A 280 -4.98 14.21 28.37
CA LEU A 280 -5.34 15.44 29.08
C LEU A 280 -4.38 15.74 30.24
N LEU A 281 -4.06 14.73 31.06
CA LEU A 281 -3.12 14.87 32.18
C LEU A 281 -1.68 15.16 31.69
N SER A 282 -1.32 14.66 30.53
CA SER A 282 -0.03 14.94 29.91
C SER A 282 0.08 16.39 29.44
N VAL A 283 -0.98 16.95 28.85
CA VAL A 283 -1.05 18.38 28.52
C VAL A 283 -0.99 19.24 29.79
N ASP A 284 -1.77 18.91 30.82
CA ASP A 284 -1.76 19.58 32.13
C ASP A 284 -0.36 19.61 32.77
N ARG A 285 0.33 18.46 32.77
CA ARG A 285 1.70 18.34 33.27
C ARG A 285 2.68 19.22 32.49
N VAL A 286 2.56 19.26 31.18
CA VAL A 286 3.44 20.08 30.33
C VAL A 286 3.18 21.57 30.57
N LEU A 287 1.92 22.01 30.60
CA LEU A 287 1.58 23.41 30.90
C LEU A 287 2.09 23.84 32.28
N SER A 288 1.91 22.99 33.29
CA SER A 288 2.44 23.21 34.66
C SER A 288 3.96 23.35 34.65
N LYS A 289 4.66 22.45 33.96
CA LYS A 289 6.12 22.46 33.83
C LYS A 289 6.65 23.74 33.20
N PHE A 290 5.93 24.31 32.23
CA PHE A 290 6.29 25.57 31.58
C PHE A 290 5.64 26.80 32.24
N ASN A 291 5.12 26.63 33.46
CA ASN A 291 4.54 27.68 34.29
C ASN A 291 3.38 28.44 33.61
N VAL A 292 2.63 27.80 32.70
CA VAL A 292 1.41 28.38 32.14
C VAL A 292 0.27 28.06 33.08
N ARG A 293 -0.31 29.08 33.70
CA ARG A 293 -1.42 28.89 34.65
C ARG A 293 -2.67 28.48 33.88
N HIS A 294 -3.26 27.37 34.30
CA HIS A 294 -4.44 26.81 33.67
C HIS A 294 -5.36 26.16 34.71
N TYR A 295 -6.58 25.85 34.30
CA TYR A 295 -7.57 25.16 35.09
C TYR A 295 -7.99 23.87 34.39
N LEU A 296 -7.80 22.74 35.07
CA LEU A 296 -8.29 21.44 34.65
C LEU A 296 -9.70 21.22 35.23
N ASN A 297 -10.71 21.20 34.36
CA ASN A 297 -12.11 20.97 34.71
C ASN A 297 -12.43 19.47 34.79
N SER A 298 -13.35 19.07 35.69
CA SER A 298 -13.94 17.73 35.78
C SER A 298 -14.52 17.19 34.47
N GLN A 299 -14.93 18.07 33.54
CA GLN A 299 -15.47 17.75 32.21
C GLN A 299 -14.40 17.43 31.15
N LYS A 300 -13.19 17.07 31.55
CA LYS A 300 -12.08 16.68 30.64
C LYS A 300 -11.59 17.81 29.72
N ARG A 301 -11.49 19.01 30.29
CA ARG A 301 -11.07 20.23 29.57
C ARG A 301 -10.01 20.97 30.36
N ILE A 302 -9.03 21.52 29.66
CA ILE A 302 -8.05 22.46 30.20
C ILE A 302 -8.39 23.84 29.68
N TYR A 303 -8.42 24.82 30.57
CA TYR A 303 -8.68 26.21 30.24
C TYR A 303 -7.55 27.13 30.67
N VAL A 304 -7.20 28.09 29.81
CA VAL A 304 -6.33 29.22 30.11
C VAL A 304 -7.17 30.48 29.93
N TYR A 305 -7.60 31.09 31.04
CA TYR A 305 -8.58 32.21 31.03
C TYR A 305 -7.95 33.61 31.12
N ASP A 306 -6.71 33.71 31.61
CA ASP A 306 -6.02 35.00 31.73
C ASP A 306 -5.31 35.33 30.41
N LEU A 307 -5.54 36.53 29.87
CA LEU A 307 -4.89 37.01 28.65
C LEU A 307 -3.36 36.96 28.78
N LYS A 308 -2.81 37.26 29.96
CA LYS A 308 -1.36 37.16 30.20
C LYS A 308 -0.86 35.74 29.99
N GLU A 309 -1.61 34.75 30.47
CA GLU A 309 -1.26 33.34 30.37
C GLU A 309 -1.52 32.78 28.96
N VAL A 310 -2.55 33.28 28.26
CA VAL A 310 -2.75 33.01 26.83
C VAL A 310 -1.57 33.54 26.02
N LYS A 311 -1.11 34.78 26.25
CA LYS A 311 0.08 35.33 25.57
C LYS A 311 1.34 34.53 25.88
N LYS A 312 1.56 34.19 27.16
CA LYS A 312 2.65 33.32 27.59
C LYS A 312 2.62 31.95 26.88
N PHE A 313 1.43 31.36 26.74
CA PHE A 313 1.25 30.13 25.97
C PHE A 313 1.71 30.33 24.51
N PHE A 314 1.28 31.41 23.85
CA PHE A 314 1.68 31.70 22.47
C PHE A 314 3.20 31.92 22.32
N GLU A 315 3.83 32.58 23.28
CA GLU A 315 5.29 32.81 23.29
C GLU A 315 6.08 31.50 23.40
N ILE A 316 5.64 30.59 24.28
CA ILE A 316 6.32 29.32 24.56
C ILE A 316 6.03 28.29 23.48
N PHE A 317 4.75 28.05 23.19
CA PHE A 317 4.30 26.96 22.34
C PHE A 317 4.22 27.31 20.86
N LYS A 318 4.08 28.60 20.51
CA LYS A 318 4.09 29.11 19.13
C LYS A 318 3.18 28.29 18.19
N PRO A 319 1.86 28.28 18.45
CA PRO A 319 0.89 27.56 17.61
C PRO A 319 0.99 27.97 16.14
N ASN A 320 0.86 26.99 15.25
CA ASN A 320 0.98 27.15 13.81
C ASN A 320 -0.37 27.30 13.11
N ASN A 321 -1.50 27.00 13.77
CA ASN A 321 -2.83 27.16 13.16
C ASN A 321 -3.17 28.66 13.00
N PRO A 322 -3.30 29.19 11.76
CA PRO A 322 -3.56 30.61 11.53
C PRO A 322 -4.85 31.11 12.19
N LYS A 323 -5.86 30.25 12.36
CA LYS A 323 -7.10 30.57 13.08
C LYS A 323 -6.83 31.06 14.51
N HIS A 324 -5.87 30.42 15.20
CA HIS A 324 -5.53 30.77 16.57
C HIS A 324 -4.78 32.10 16.62
N ILE A 325 -3.79 32.25 15.74
CA ILE A 325 -2.97 33.48 15.62
C ILE A 325 -3.85 34.69 15.28
N GLN A 326 -4.72 34.56 14.28
CA GLN A 326 -5.63 35.62 13.85
C GLN A 326 -6.60 36.02 14.96
N LYS A 327 -7.08 35.07 15.76
CA LYS A 327 -8.00 35.36 16.85
C LYS A 327 -7.32 36.09 18.01
N LEU A 328 -6.07 35.77 18.32
CA LEU A 328 -5.26 36.55 19.27
C LEU A 328 -5.03 37.97 18.74
N TYR A 329 -4.57 38.11 17.50
CA TYR A 329 -4.36 39.41 16.87
C TYR A 329 -5.62 40.27 16.88
N TYR A 330 -6.78 39.70 16.50
CA TYR A 330 -8.07 40.38 16.56
C TYR A 330 -8.43 40.87 17.96
N HIS A 331 -8.07 40.11 19.01
CA HIS A 331 -8.27 40.53 20.38
C HIS A 331 -7.41 41.74 20.75
N GLU A 332 -6.17 41.79 20.28
CA GLU A 332 -5.20 42.84 20.63
C GLU A 332 -5.54 44.19 20.00
N ILE A 333 -6.07 44.20 18.77
CA ILE A 333 -6.34 45.44 18.03
C ILE A 333 -7.72 46.05 18.32
N HIS A 334 -8.63 45.30 18.95
CA HIS A 334 -10.00 45.75 19.23
C HIS A 334 -10.25 45.94 20.72
N SER A 335 -11.06 46.95 21.06
CA SER A 335 -11.43 47.26 22.45
C SER A 335 -11.95 46.03 23.21
N ARG A 336 -11.50 45.90 24.46
CA ARG A 336 -12.03 44.91 25.42
C ARG A 336 -13.39 45.33 25.98
N VAL A 337 -13.66 46.64 26.02
CA VAL A 337 -14.95 47.20 26.45
C VAL A 337 -15.86 47.22 25.22
N LEU A 338 -16.91 46.42 25.28
CA LEU A 338 -17.89 46.32 24.20
C LEU A 338 -19.06 47.29 24.41
N GLU A 339 -19.45 47.51 25.66
CA GLU A 339 -20.66 48.26 26.01
C GLU A 339 -20.53 48.81 27.44
N LYS A 340 -21.09 50.00 27.69
CA LYS A 340 -21.31 50.54 29.03
C LYS A 340 -22.78 50.87 29.16
N LYS A 341 -23.45 50.31 30.17
CA LYS A 341 -24.78 50.81 30.55
C LYS A 341 -24.58 52.18 31.19
N ILE A 342 -25.10 53.20 30.52
CA ILE A 342 -25.19 54.58 31.03
C ILE A 342 -26.15 54.59 32.20
#